data_AF-A0A842W095-F1
#
_entry.id   AF-A0A842W095-F1
#
_cell.length_a   1.000
_cell.length_b   1.000
_cell.length_c   1.000
_cell.angle_alpha   90.00
_cell.angle_beta   90.00
_cell.angle_gamma   90.00
#
_symmetry.space_group_name_H-M   'P 1'
#
loop_
_entity.id
_entity.type
_entity.pdbx_description
1 polymer ?
#
loop_
_entity_poly.entity_id
_entity_poly.type
_entity_poly.pdbx_seq_one_letter_code
_entity_poly.pdbx_strand_id
1 'polypeptide(L)'
;MNLNLKDSKRRLIAILIIIVIAVGTSTGIYFVIRSNNPKIIKPLPNPFLLNNGTLVSNEQEWNERRTEIKELLLGIEYGHMPEHPEALNVSIIESEVLPSGSVLNVYNFSIIPETENPNQLINFTVWIFIPSGGGPFPALVKVSPDGTGSQEIINETITSRGYIFACYNHTELDPDTNGYDVEGPCQLAYPSYDWGSLAVWAWGAMRVADYLLAESWV
;
A
#
# COMPACT_ATOMS: atom_id res chain seq x y z
N MET A 1 -9.59 -65.69 -5.38
CA MET A 1 -9.58 -64.62 -4.36
C MET A 1 -9.21 -63.29 -5.04
N ASN A 2 -10.14 -62.65 -5.77
CA ASN A 2 -9.88 -61.36 -6.44
C ASN A 2 -11.16 -60.62 -6.88
N LEU A 3 -12.22 -60.69 -6.07
CA LEU A 3 -13.48 -59.99 -6.31
C LEU A 3 -13.87 -59.24 -5.03
N ASN A 4 -13.23 -58.10 -4.74
CA ASN A 4 -13.83 -57.06 -3.87
C ASN A 4 -13.03 -55.74 -3.72
N LEU A 5 -11.76 -55.70 -4.12
CA LEU A 5 -10.92 -54.50 -3.89
C LEU A 5 -11.28 -53.32 -4.81
N LYS A 6 -11.78 -53.57 -6.03
CA LYS A 6 -12.08 -52.54 -7.03
C LYS A 6 -13.38 -51.78 -6.71
N ASP A 7 -14.40 -52.48 -6.22
CA ASP A 7 -15.68 -51.88 -5.80
C ASP A 7 -15.57 -51.13 -4.47
N SER A 8 -14.76 -51.64 -3.53
CA SER A 8 -14.44 -50.93 -2.29
C SER A 8 -13.76 -49.58 -2.57
N LYS A 9 -12.75 -49.54 -3.46
CA LYS A 9 -12.09 -48.29 -3.86
C LYS A 9 -13.04 -47.30 -4.55
N ARG A 10 -13.93 -47.78 -5.42
CA ARG A 10 -14.95 -46.94 -6.08
C ARG A 10 -15.94 -46.34 -5.10
N ARG A 11 -16.40 -47.11 -4.10
CA ARG A 11 -17.26 -46.61 -3.02
C ARG A 11 -16.55 -45.58 -2.16
N LEU A 12 -15.28 -45.80 -1.81
CA LEU A 12 -14.49 -44.85 -1.03
C LEU A 12 -14.31 -43.52 -1.77
N ILE A 13 -14.01 -43.56 -3.07
CA ILE A 13 -13.89 -42.36 -3.92
C ILE A 13 -15.23 -41.62 -4.03
N ALA A 14 -16.34 -42.33 -4.21
CA ALA A 14 -17.67 -41.72 -4.26
C ALA A 14 -18.04 -41.02 -2.93
N ILE A 15 -17.72 -41.63 -1.78
CA ILE A 15 -17.94 -41.03 -0.46
C ILE A 15 -17.07 -39.77 -0.30
N LEU A 16 -15.80 -39.82 -0.71
CA LEU A 16 -14.90 -38.65 -0.68
C LEU A 16 -15.43 -37.50 -1.55
N ILE A 17 -15.92 -37.79 -2.76
CA ILE A 17 -16.53 -36.78 -3.64
C ILE A 17 -17.78 -36.17 -3.00
N ILE A 18 -18.65 -36.98 -2.39
CA ILE A 18 -19.85 -36.50 -1.72
C ILE A 18 -19.50 -35.61 -0.51
N ILE A 19 -18.48 -35.98 0.27
CA ILE A 19 -18.00 -35.17 1.39
C ILE A 19 -17.42 -33.84 0.89
N VAL A 20 -16.60 -33.86 -0.17
CA VAL A 20 -16.03 -32.64 -0.76
C VAL A 20 -17.12 -31.72 -1.31
N ILE A 21 -18.15 -32.26 -1.97
CA ILE A 21 -19.29 -31.49 -2.45
C ILE A 21 -20.11 -30.94 -1.27
N ALA A 22 -20.37 -31.73 -0.21
CA ALA A 22 -21.12 -31.28 0.96
C ALA A 22 -20.38 -30.18 1.75
N VAL A 23 -19.05 -30.29 1.89
CA VAL A 23 -18.22 -29.28 2.56
C VAL A 23 -18.08 -28.02 1.69
N GLY A 24 -17.89 -28.15 0.38
CA GLY A 24 -17.85 -27.02 -0.55
C GLY A 24 -19.18 -26.28 -0.68
N THR A 25 -20.30 -27.01 -0.68
CA THR A 25 -21.65 -26.41 -0.70
C THR A 25 -21.99 -25.76 0.64
N SER A 26 -21.67 -26.36 1.79
CA SER A 26 -21.94 -25.73 3.10
C SER A 26 -21.18 -24.42 3.30
N THR A 27 -19.90 -24.36 2.90
CA THR A 27 -19.09 -23.13 2.97
C THR A 27 -19.53 -22.07 1.97
N GLY A 28 -19.84 -22.45 0.72
CA GLY A 28 -20.38 -21.55 -0.30
C GLY A 28 -21.78 -21.01 0.04
N ILE A 29 -22.68 -21.87 0.53
CA ILE A 29 -24.02 -21.49 0.99
C ILE A 29 -23.92 -20.59 2.24
N TYR A 30 -23.02 -20.89 3.18
CA TYR A 30 -22.76 -20.03 4.33
C TYR A 30 -22.30 -18.62 3.90
N PHE A 31 -21.39 -18.54 2.93
CA PHE A 31 -20.92 -17.26 2.38
C PHE A 31 -22.06 -16.47 1.70
N VAL A 32 -22.87 -17.12 0.86
CA VAL A 32 -24.02 -16.50 0.19
C VAL A 32 -25.09 -16.05 1.19
N ILE A 33 -25.42 -16.88 2.19
CA ILE A 33 -26.36 -16.53 3.25
C ILE A 33 -25.85 -15.34 4.06
N ARG A 34 -24.55 -15.32 4.40
CA ARG A 34 -23.94 -14.24 5.19
C ARG A 34 -23.80 -12.94 4.40
N SER A 35 -23.53 -13.02 3.09
CA SER A 35 -23.52 -11.87 2.19
C SER A 35 -24.91 -11.24 2.07
N ASN A 36 -25.96 -12.06 1.96
CA ASN A 36 -27.34 -11.57 1.87
C ASN A 36 -27.97 -11.23 3.23
N ASN A 37 -27.39 -11.69 4.35
CA ASN A 37 -27.86 -11.41 5.71
C ASN A 37 -26.66 -11.06 6.61
N PRO A 38 -26.05 -9.87 6.46
CA PRO A 38 -24.95 -9.46 7.30
C PRO A 38 -25.43 -9.35 8.75
N LYS A 39 -24.89 -10.19 9.63
CA LYS A 39 -25.09 -10.06 11.07
C LYS A 39 -24.15 -8.98 11.59
N ILE A 40 -24.69 -7.84 12.01
CA ILE A 40 -23.94 -6.87 12.82
C ILE A 40 -23.82 -7.48 14.22
N ILE A 41 -22.63 -8.02 14.53
CA ILE A 41 -22.39 -8.74 15.80
C ILE A 41 -22.19 -7.74 16.96
N LYS A 42 -21.66 -6.54 16.67
CA LYS A 42 -21.49 -5.40 17.57
C LYS A 42 -21.62 -4.08 16.81
N PRO A 43 -22.14 -3.00 17.42
CA PRO A 43 -22.09 -1.67 16.81
C PRO A 43 -20.63 -1.24 16.59
N LEU A 44 -20.39 -0.48 15.52
CA LEU A 44 -19.08 0.10 15.25
C LEU A 44 -18.77 1.18 16.31
N PRO A 45 -17.48 1.41 16.64
CA PRO A 45 -17.08 2.50 17.52
C PRO A 45 -17.58 3.86 16.98
N ASN A 46 -18.06 4.74 17.86
CA ASN A 46 -18.45 6.09 17.46
C ASN A 46 -17.18 6.93 17.17
N PRO A 47 -16.96 7.39 15.93
CA PRO A 47 -15.78 8.17 15.60
C PRO A 47 -15.80 9.57 16.24
N PHE A 48 -16.96 10.05 16.69
CA PHE A 48 -17.15 11.37 17.33
C PHE A 48 -17.19 11.27 18.87
N LEU A 49 -16.56 10.25 19.44
CA LEU A 49 -16.45 10.07 20.87
C LEU A 49 -14.97 9.96 21.24
N LEU A 50 -14.46 10.93 22.01
CA LEU A 50 -13.11 10.91 22.57
C LEU A 50 -12.95 9.73 23.53
N ASN A 51 -11.71 9.30 23.77
CA ASN A 51 -11.42 8.20 24.70
C ASN A 51 -11.88 8.49 26.13
N ASN A 52 -12.01 9.77 26.50
CA ASN A 52 -12.56 10.22 27.78
C ASN A 52 -14.11 10.21 27.84
N GLY A 53 -14.80 9.87 26.76
CA GLY A 53 -16.26 9.82 26.66
C GLY A 53 -16.94 11.13 26.24
N THR A 54 -16.17 12.20 25.96
CA THR A 54 -16.71 13.47 25.47
C THR A 54 -17.08 13.37 23.99
N LEU A 55 -18.22 13.95 23.61
CA LEU A 55 -18.65 14.01 22.21
C LEU A 55 -17.89 15.12 21.47
N VAL A 56 -17.41 14.79 20.27
CA VAL A 56 -16.82 15.75 19.35
C VAL A 56 -17.93 16.61 18.73
N SER A 57 -17.80 17.93 18.87
CA SER A 57 -18.78 18.93 18.47
C SER A 57 -18.20 20.03 17.57
N ASN A 58 -16.87 20.12 17.46
CA ASN A 58 -16.18 21.13 16.68
C ASN A 58 -14.84 20.60 16.11
N GLU A 59 -14.21 21.42 15.26
CA GLU A 59 -12.97 21.07 14.55
C GLU A 59 -11.77 20.83 15.47
N GLN A 60 -11.66 21.60 16.56
CA GLN A 60 -10.58 21.42 17.53
C GLN A 60 -10.68 20.05 18.21
N GLU A 61 -11.86 19.70 18.70
CA GLU A 61 -12.14 18.38 19.29
C GLU A 61 -11.99 17.26 18.26
N TRP A 62 -12.29 17.51 16.99
CA TRP A 62 -12.03 16.55 15.91
C TRP A 62 -10.53 16.30 15.72
N ASN A 63 -9.69 17.35 15.78
CA ASN A 63 -8.24 17.19 15.66
C ASN A 63 -7.65 16.38 16.83
N GLU A 64 -8.17 16.56 18.04
CA GLU A 64 -7.85 15.73 19.20
C GLU A 64 -8.26 14.27 18.94
N ARG A 65 -9.51 14.05 18.51
CA ARG A 65 -10.02 12.71 18.23
C ARG A 65 -9.29 12.01 17.08
N ARG A 66 -8.90 12.76 16.05
CA ARG A 66 -8.10 12.27 14.93
C ARG A 66 -6.74 11.75 15.41
N THR A 67 -6.13 12.44 16.37
CA THR A 67 -4.88 11.99 16.98
C THR A 67 -5.07 10.68 17.74
N GLU A 68 -6.14 10.56 18.55
CA GLU A 68 -6.46 9.31 19.26
C GLU A 68 -6.70 8.13 18.31
N ILE A 69 -7.44 8.36 17.21
CA ILE A 69 -7.71 7.32 16.20
C ILE A 69 -6.41 6.93 15.49
N LYS A 70 -5.56 7.91 15.12
CA LYS A 70 -4.28 7.65 14.47
C LYS A 70 -3.41 6.79 15.37
N GLU A 71 -3.21 7.18 16.62
CA GLU A 71 -2.40 6.43 17.58
C GLU A 71 -2.93 5.00 17.78
N LEU A 72 -4.25 4.84 17.89
CA LEU A 72 -4.86 3.52 17.99
C LEU A 72 -4.54 2.64 16.77
N LEU A 73 -4.67 3.18 15.55
CA LEU A 73 -4.40 2.44 14.31
C LEU A 73 -2.90 2.11 14.15
N LEU A 74 -2.02 3.03 14.53
CA LEU A 74 -0.57 2.77 14.50
C LEU A 74 -0.22 1.67 15.52
N GLY A 75 -0.71 1.76 16.76
CA GLY A 75 -0.36 0.81 17.81
C GLY A 75 -0.95 -0.61 17.65
N ILE A 76 -1.97 -0.81 16.82
CA ILE A 76 -2.61 -2.14 16.67
C ILE A 76 -2.58 -2.74 15.26
N GLU A 77 -2.40 -1.92 14.22
CA GLU A 77 -2.55 -2.36 12.82
C GLU A 77 -1.31 -2.06 11.97
N TYR A 78 -0.86 -0.80 11.94
CA TYR A 78 0.12 -0.34 10.94
C TYR A 78 1.54 -0.18 11.47
N GLY A 79 1.70 0.05 12.78
CA GLY A 79 2.94 0.46 13.42
C GLY A 79 3.30 1.93 13.16
N HIS A 80 4.23 2.46 13.94
CA HIS A 80 4.75 3.82 13.90
C HIS A 80 5.90 3.88 12.90
N MET A 81 5.82 4.84 11.98
CA MET A 81 6.87 5.12 11.00
C MET A 81 7.76 6.27 11.48
N PRO A 82 9.03 6.34 11.03
CA PRO A 82 9.87 7.51 11.24
C PRO A 82 9.24 8.78 10.65
N GLU A 83 9.67 9.91 11.20
CA GLU A 83 9.35 11.23 10.65
C GLU A 83 10.02 11.46 9.28
N HIS A 84 10.00 12.69 8.78
CA HIS A 84 10.74 13.06 7.56
C HIS A 84 12.23 12.69 7.70
N PRO A 85 12.86 12.08 6.68
CA PRO A 85 14.27 11.71 6.74
C PRO A 85 15.17 12.95 6.85
N GLU A 86 16.34 12.78 7.45
CA GLU A 86 17.30 13.88 7.60
C GLU A 86 17.88 14.30 6.25
N ALA A 87 18.13 13.33 5.36
CA ALA A 87 18.62 13.57 4.01
C ALA A 87 17.87 12.70 2.99
N LEU A 88 17.37 13.35 1.94
CA LEU A 88 16.84 12.73 0.73
C LEU A 88 17.64 13.25 -0.47
N ASN A 89 18.47 12.38 -1.05
CA ASN A 89 19.22 12.69 -2.26
C ASN A 89 18.47 12.16 -3.48
N VAL A 90 18.29 13.01 -4.50
CA VAL A 90 17.59 12.65 -5.73
C VAL A 90 18.56 12.77 -6.90
N SER A 91 18.66 11.72 -7.71
CA SER A 91 19.41 11.74 -8.95
C SER A 91 18.55 11.26 -10.11
N ILE A 92 18.68 11.92 -11.27
CA ILE A 92 17.99 11.50 -12.49
C ILE A 92 18.72 10.30 -13.11
N ILE A 93 17.96 9.25 -13.40
CA ILE A 93 18.41 8.05 -14.12
C ILE A 93 18.19 8.25 -15.62
N GLU A 94 16.98 8.70 -15.99
CA GLU A 94 16.53 8.79 -17.37
C GLU A 94 15.55 9.96 -17.56
N SER A 95 15.53 10.54 -18.75
CA SER A 95 14.57 11.55 -19.17
C SER A 95 14.18 11.32 -20.63
N GLU A 96 12.88 11.23 -20.89
CA GLU A 96 12.31 10.94 -22.22
C GLU A 96 11.16 11.90 -22.52
N VAL A 97 11.11 12.42 -23.75
CA VAL A 97 9.92 13.12 -24.27
C VAL A 97 9.02 12.10 -24.95
N LEU A 98 7.82 11.91 -24.42
CA LEU A 98 6.84 10.96 -24.93
C LEU A 98 6.15 11.48 -26.20
N PRO A 99 5.54 10.61 -27.04
CA PRO A 99 4.81 11.03 -28.24
C PRO A 99 3.68 12.03 -28.00
N SER A 100 3.10 12.05 -26.79
CA SER A 100 2.08 13.02 -26.36
C SER A 100 2.64 14.42 -26.09
N GLY A 101 3.98 14.58 -26.11
CA GLY A 101 4.70 15.79 -25.70
C GLY A 101 4.91 15.91 -24.19
N SER A 102 4.37 14.98 -23.38
CA SER A 102 4.69 14.88 -21.96
C SER A 102 6.14 14.42 -21.76
N VAL A 103 6.71 14.70 -20.59
CA VAL A 103 8.07 14.27 -20.23
C VAL A 103 7.99 13.18 -19.17
N LEU A 104 8.70 12.07 -19.37
CA LEU A 104 8.96 11.08 -18.34
C LEU A 104 10.36 11.36 -17.77
N ASN A 105 10.44 11.58 -16.46
CA ASN A 105 11.71 11.53 -15.73
C ASN A 105 11.71 10.33 -14.78
N VAL A 106 12.79 9.57 -14.79
CA VAL A 106 13.04 8.47 -13.87
C VAL A 106 14.13 8.89 -12.90
N TYR A 107 13.87 8.78 -11.61
CA TYR A 107 14.77 9.20 -10.54
C TYR A 107 15.12 8.02 -9.63
N ASN A 108 16.35 8.04 -9.11
CA ASN A 108 16.72 7.27 -7.91
C ASN A 108 16.61 8.20 -6.70
N PHE A 109 15.76 7.84 -5.75
CA PHE A 109 15.68 8.49 -4.45
C PHE A 109 16.54 7.69 -3.48
N SER A 110 17.47 8.37 -2.80
CA SER A 110 18.39 7.77 -1.84
C SER A 110 18.23 8.44 -0.47
N ILE A 111 17.80 7.67 0.51
CA ILE A 111 17.59 8.13 1.89
C ILE A 111 18.72 7.63 2.77
N ILE A 112 19.24 8.55 3.59
CA ILE A 112 20.27 8.28 4.60
C ILE A 112 19.62 8.40 5.98
N PRO A 113 19.47 7.29 6.73
CA PRO A 113 18.92 7.31 8.09
C PRO A 113 20.03 7.68 9.11
N GLU A 114 20.50 8.93 9.10
CA GLU A 114 21.70 9.36 9.84
C GLU A 114 21.62 9.09 11.35
N THR A 115 20.46 9.29 11.99
CA THR A 115 20.26 9.06 13.43
C THR A 115 20.05 7.60 13.84
N GLU A 116 19.82 6.69 12.89
CA GLU A 116 19.46 5.29 13.17
C GLU A 116 20.54 4.32 12.70
N ASN A 117 20.74 4.23 11.37
CA ASN A 117 21.70 3.30 10.78
C ASN A 117 22.29 3.87 9.49
N PRO A 118 23.25 4.83 9.57
CA PRO A 118 23.76 5.56 8.40
C PRO A 118 24.43 4.68 7.33
N ASN A 119 24.76 3.43 7.65
CA ASN A 119 25.33 2.47 6.70
C ASN A 119 24.27 1.74 5.86
N GLN A 120 23.00 1.81 6.26
CA GLN A 120 21.88 1.18 5.56
C GLN A 120 21.15 2.23 4.72
N LEU A 121 21.65 2.46 3.52
CA LEU A 121 21.02 3.34 2.55
C LEU A 121 19.74 2.69 2.01
N ILE A 122 18.69 3.49 1.88
CA ILE A 122 17.45 3.08 1.21
C ILE A 122 17.45 3.74 -0.16
N ASN A 123 17.36 2.94 -1.22
CA ASN A 123 17.24 3.44 -2.58
C ASN A 123 15.95 2.94 -3.21
N PHE A 124 15.23 3.82 -3.88
CA PHE A 124 14.03 3.43 -4.62
C PHE A 124 13.79 4.30 -5.85
N THR A 125 13.19 3.69 -6.85
CA THR A 125 12.96 4.28 -8.17
C THR A 125 11.63 5.03 -8.19
N VAL A 126 11.63 6.22 -8.77
CA VAL A 126 10.46 7.08 -8.94
C VAL A 126 10.32 7.50 -10.40
N TRP A 127 9.18 7.22 -11.02
CA TRP A 127 8.80 7.68 -12.35
C TRP A 127 7.87 8.87 -12.22
N ILE A 128 8.19 9.99 -12.87
CA ILE A 128 7.36 11.19 -12.88
C ILE A 128 7.03 11.56 -14.32
N PHE A 129 5.76 11.45 -14.67
CA PHE A 129 5.20 11.89 -15.94
C PHE A 129 4.67 13.32 -15.78
N ILE A 130 5.23 14.25 -16.55
CA ILE A 130 4.94 15.68 -16.48
C ILE A 130 4.16 16.09 -17.74
N PRO A 131 2.97 16.70 -17.60
CA PRO A 131 2.21 17.22 -18.73
C PRO A 131 2.99 18.24 -19.56
N SER A 132 2.67 18.33 -20.85
CA SER A 132 3.16 19.43 -21.68
C SER A 132 2.48 20.74 -21.32
N GLY A 133 3.18 21.87 -21.53
CA GLY A 133 2.67 23.22 -21.24
C GLY A 133 3.42 23.92 -20.11
N GLY A 134 2.92 25.09 -19.70
CA GLY A 134 3.48 25.85 -18.58
C GLY A 134 2.65 25.63 -17.32
N GLY A 135 3.13 24.78 -16.41
CA GLY A 135 2.51 24.48 -15.11
C GLY A 135 2.39 25.71 -14.17
N PRO A 136 2.19 25.51 -12.86
CA PRO A 136 2.26 24.25 -12.12
C PRO A 136 1.09 23.30 -12.42
N PHE A 137 1.27 22.02 -12.10
CA PHE A 137 0.26 20.99 -12.29
C PHE A 137 -0.02 20.24 -10.98
N PRO A 138 -1.29 19.91 -10.66
CA PRO A 138 -1.59 18.99 -9.56
C PRO A 138 -0.95 17.62 -9.79
N ALA A 139 -0.47 16.99 -8.72
CA ALA A 139 0.18 15.68 -8.79
C ALA A 139 -0.66 14.55 -8.18
N LEU A 140 -0.59 13.37 -8.81
CA LEU A 140 -1.12 12.11 -8.30
C LEU A 140 0.04 11.17 -8.02
N VAL A 141 0.15 10.69 -6.79
CA VAL A 141 1.16 9.70 -6.38
C VAL A 141 0.52 8.32 -6.32
N LYS A 142 1.07 7.36 -7.06
CA LYS A 142 0.63 5.97 -7.07
C LYS A 142 1.70 5.06 -6.47
N VAL A 143 1.24 4.21 -5.55
CA VAL A 143 2.02 3.13 -4.96
C VAL A 143 1.89 1.91 -5.87
N SER A 144 2.98 1.48 -6.52
CA SER A 144 2.98 0.26 -7.34
C SER A 144 4.38 -0.27 -7.59
N PRO A 145 4.58 -1.60 -7.71
CA PRO A 145 5.89 -2.11 -8.07
C PRO A 145 6.21 -1.79 -9.53
N ASP A 146 7.49 -1.86 -9.87
CA ASP A 146 7.94 -1.85 -11.27
C ASP A 146 7.37 -3.05 -12.05
N GLY A 147 7.32 -2.94 -13.37
CA GLY A 147 7.00 -4.04 -14.27
C GLY A 147 5.52 -4.45 -14.31
N THR A 148 4.63 -3.71 -13.64
CA THR A 148 3.18 -3.97 -13.72
C THR A 148 2.53 -3.49 -15.02
N GLY A 149 3.23 -2.70 -15.84
CA GLY A 149 2.68 -2.06 -17.05
C GLY A 149 1.63 -0.96 -16.77
N SER A 150 1.18 -0.86 -15.52
CA SER A 150 0.03 -0.04 -15.15
C SER A 150 0.35 1.46 -15.14
N GLN A 151 1.60 1.81 -14.89
CA GLN A 151 2.07 3.19 -14.96
C GLN A 151 2.12 3.68 -16.42
N GLU A 152 2.62 2.85 -17.34
CA GLU A 152 2.69 3.14 -18.76
C GLU A 152 1.30 3.21 -19.40
N ILE A 153 0.35 2.37 -18.99
CA ILE A 153 -0.99 2.37 -19.58
C ILE A 153 -1.79 3.63 -19.22
N ILE A 154 -1.71 4.10 -17.97
CA ILE A 154 -2.60 5.17 -17.50
C ILE A 154 -1.99 6.57 -17.64
N ASN A 155 -0.66 6.69 -17.81
CA ASN A 155 0.03 7.99 -17.80
C ASN A 155 -0.61 8.99 -18.76
N GLU A 156 -0.88 8.60 -20.02
CA GLU A 156 -1.40 9.51 -21.04
C GLU A 156 -2.79 10.04 -20.68
N THR A 157 -3.64 9.22 -20.04
CA THR A 157 -4.97 9.65 -19.60
C THR A 157 -4.87 10.70 -18.48
N ILE A 158 -3.85 10.60 -17.62
CA ILE A 158 -3.63 11.52 -16.51
C ILE A 158 -2.96 12.81 -17.01
N THR A 159 -1.87 12.69 -17.78
CA THR A 159 -1.10 13.84 -18.25
C THR A 159 -1.85 14.68 -19.26
N SER A 160 -2.66 14.08 -20.15
CA SER A 160 -3.52 14.82 -21.08
C SER A 160 -4.58 15.69 -20.39
N ARG A 161 -4.86 15.44 -19.11
CA ARG A 161 -5.76 16.24 -18.27
C ARG A 161 -5.04 17.31 -17.44
N GLY A 162 -3.72 17.45 -17.61
CA GLY A 162 -2.91 18.42 -16.89
C GLY A 162 -2.56 18.02 -15.46
N TYR A 163 -2.46 16.71 -15.18
CA TYR A 163 -2.00 16.19 -13.90
C TYR A 163 -0.62 15.55 -14.04
N ILE A 164 0.29 15.84 -13.11
CA ILE A 164 1.50 15.05 -12.93
C ILE A 164 1.11 13.67 -12.41
N PHE A 165 1.74 12.65 -12.95
CA PHE A 165 1.59 11.28 -12.47
C PHE A 165 2.92 10.77 -11.97
N ALA A 166 3.03 10.57 -10.66
CA ALA A 166 4.22 10.02 -10.03
C ALA A 166 3.93 8.59 -9.57
N CYS A 167 4.82 7.67 -9.90
CA CYS A 167 4.82 6.29 -9.41
C CYS A 167 6.17 6.01 -8.76
N TYR A 168 6.21 5.15 -7.74
CA TYR A 168 7.47 4.69 -7.17
C TYR A 168 7.40 3.23 -6.79
N ASN A 169 8.54 2.54 -6.88
CA ASN A 169 8.64 1.11 -6.62
C ASN A 169 8.67 0.85 -5.11
N HIS A 170 7.51 0.65 -4.50
CA HIS A 170 7.41 0.38 -3.07
C HIS A 170 8.08 -0.94 -2.63
N THR A 171 8.28 -1.90 -3.54
CA THR A 171 8.94 -3.18 -3.22
C THR A 171 10.45 -3.04 -2.99
N GLU A 172 11.04 -1.92 -3.41
CA GLU A 172 12.43 -1.56 -3.08
C GLU A 172 12.54 -0.97 -1.66
N LEU A 173 11.42 -0.53 -1.07
CA LEU A 173 11.36 -0.08 0.31
C LEU A 173 11.10 -1.24 1.27
N ASP A 174 10.14 -2.10 0.91
CA ASP A 174 9.80 -3.34 1.61
C ASP A 174 9.06 -4.32 0.67
N PRO A 175 9.48 -5.59 0.57
CA PRO A 175 8.95 -6.52 -0.44
C PRO A 175 7.52 -6.99 -0.15
N ASP A 176 6.69 -7.12 -1.19
CA ASP A 176 5.39 -7.80 -1.11
C ASP A 176 5.55 -9.31 -1.26
N THR A 177 5.65 -9.99 -0.12
CA THR A 177 5.94 -11.42 -0.03
C THR A 177 4.68 -12.29 0.11
N ASN A 178 3.50 -11.79 -0.26
CA ASN A 178 2.23 -12.52 -0.07
C ASN A 178 1.99 -13.00 1.39
N GLY A 179 2.40 -12.18 2.36
CA GLY A 179 2.15 -12.40 3.79
C GLY A 179 3.24 -13.14 4.56
N TYR A 180 4.40 -13.40 3.97
CA TYR A 180 5.58 -13.87 4.71
C TYR A 180 6.36 -12.68 5.27
N ASP A 181 6.41 -12.54 6.58
CA ASP A 181 7.15 -11.43 7.19
C ASP A 181 8.66 -11.53 6.88
N VAL A 182 9.19 -10.49 6.24
CA VAL A 182 10.60 -10.35 5.84
C VAL A 182 10.98 -8.90 6.08
N GLU A 183 12.09 -8.67 6.79
CA GLU A 183 12.63 -7.33 6.98
C GLU A 183 13.13 -6.75 5.64
N GLY A 184 12.43 -5.73 5.15
CA GLY A 184 12.83 -4.95 3.99
C GLY A 184 13.92 -3.90 4.29
N PRO A 185 14.44 -3.23 3.24
CA PRO A 185 15.45 -2.19 3.39
C PRO A 185 15.10 -1.08 4.39
N CYS A 186 13.83 -0.67 4.47
CA CYS A 186 13.41 0.37 5.42
C CYS A 186 13.45 -0.10 6.88
N GLN A 187 13.01 -1.31 7.18
CA GLN A 187 13.05 -1.87 8.52
C GLN A 187 14.49 -2.10 8.98
N LEU A 188 15.37 -2.54 8.09
CA LEU A 188 16.82 -2.65 8.38
C LEU A 188 17.47 -1.29 8.65
N ALA A 189 17.00 -0.23 7.99
CA ALA A 189 17.47 1.13 8.16
C ALA A 189 16.94 1.82 9.43
N TYR A 190 15.72 1.47 9.84
CA TYR A 190 15.01 2.04 10.99
C TYR A 190 14.54 0.94 11.95
N PRO A 191 15.47 0.19 12.59
CA PRO A 191 15.13 -0.99 13.39
C PRO A 191 14.43 -0.66 14.72
N SER A 192 14.38 0.61 15.12
CA SER A 192 13.70 1.07 16.34
C SER A 192 12.18 1.25 16.17
N TYR A 193 11.67 1.19 14.94
CA TYR A 193 10.26 1.43 14.60
C TYR A 193 9.50 0.11 14.41
N ASP A 194 8.21 0.11 14.77
CA ASP A 194 7.31 -1.05 14.75
C ASP A 194 6.39 -1.10 13.52
N TRP A 195 6.62 -0.23 12.53
CA TRP A 195 5.94 -0.23 11.24
C TRP A 195 6.08 -1.52 10.43
N GLY A 196 4.98 -1.92 9.79
CA GLY A 196 4.96 -2.99 8.78
C GLY A 196 4.95 -2.45 7.34
N SER A 197 4.82 -3.37 6.38
CA SER A 197 4.89 -3.08 4.93
C SER A 197 3.98 -1.94 4.48
N LEU A 198 2.71 -1.92 4.92
CA LEU A 198 1.76 -0.88 4.52
C LEU A 198 2.19 0.52 5.00
N ALA A 199 2.73 0.62 6.21
CA ALA A 199 3.25 1.86 6.77
C ALA A 199 4.54 2.30 6.06
N VAL A 200 5.44 1.35 5.75
CA VAL A 200 6.64 1.62 4.94
C VAL A 200 6.28 2.14 3.55
N TRP A 201 5.32 1.51 2.87
CA TRP A 201 4.89 1.95 1.55
C TRP A 201 4.26 3.34 1.64
N ALA A 202 3.38 3.60 2.61
CA ALA A 202 2.80 4.93 2.82
C ALA A 202 3.88 6.00 3.09
N TRP A 203 4.89 5.69 3.90
CA TRP A 203 6.02 6.57 4.16
C TRP A 203 6.81 6.87 2.89
N GLY A 204 7.06 5.88 2.02
CA GLY A 204 7.64 6.10 0.69
C GLY A 204 6.87 7.10 -0.17
N ALA A 205 5.53 7.01 -0.18
CA ALA A 205 4.67 7.97 -0.87
C ALA A 205 4.82 9.39 -0.30
N MET A 206 5.00 9.52 1.02
CA MET A 206 5.28 10.82 1.64
C MET A 206 6.62 11.39 1.16
N ARG A 207 7.66 10.57 0.97
CA ARG A 207 8.97 11.02 0.42
C ARG A 207 8.87 11.54 -1.01
N VAL A 208 8.04 10.90 -1.82
CA VAL A 208 7.73 11.38 -3.17
C VAL A 208 6.99 12.73 -3.10
N ALA A 209 6.03 12.86 -2.17
CA ALA A 209 5.32 14.12 -1.97
C ALA A 209 6.24 15.24 -1.47
N ASP A 210 7.18 14.95 -0.56
CA ASP A 210 8.18 15.90 -0.06
C ASP A 210 9.02 16.48 -1.22
N TYR A 211 9.47 15.62 -2.14
CA TYR A 211 10.18 16.05 -3.35
C TYR A 211 9.29 16.91 -4.26
N LEU A 212 8.08 16.45 -4.57
CA LEU A 212 7.16 17.18 -5.46
C LEU A 212 6.82 18.58 -4.92
N LEU A 213 6.59 18.72 -3.61
CA LEU A 213 6.26 20.01 -2.99
C LEU A 213 7.43 21.00 -2.99
N ALA A 214 8.66 20.54 -3.19
CA ALA A 214 9.84 21.41 -3.31
C ALA A 214 10.05 21.92 -4.75
N GLU A 215 9.31 21.39 -5.73
CA GLU A 215 9.49 21.68 -7.14
C GLU A 215 8.53 22.78 -7.63
N SER A 216 9.03 23.68 -8.47
CA SER A 216 8.25 24.84 -8.95
C SER A 216 7.15 24.52 -9.98
N TRP A 217 7.11 23.28 -10.47
CA TRP A 217 6.18 22.80 -11.50
C TRP A 217 5.01 21.99 -10.94
N VAL A 218 4.91 21.89 -9.61
CA VAL A 218 3.81 21.29 -8.85
C VAL A 218 2.96 22.39 -8.19
#